data_AF-A0A1G4GAK6-F1
#
_entry.id   AF-A0A1G4GAK6-F1
#
_cell.length_a   1.000
_cell.length_b   1.000
_cell.length_c   1.000
_cell.angle_alpha   90.00
_cell.angle_beta   90.00
_cell.angle_gamma   90.00
#
_symmetry.space_group_name_H-M   'P 1'
#
loop_
_entity.id
_entity.type
_entity.pdbx_description
1 polymer ?
#
loop_
_entity_poly.entity_id
_entity_poly.type
_entity_poly.pdbx_seq_one_letter_code
_entity_poly.pdbx_strand_id
1 'polypeptide(L)'
;MHRKNILYLSFSGYSEYSGISKKKLAQIKGLKECGCNVTNCYYTIDLRNGHRLWMVDDEILVDLGGGIQAKIKKRIDYAPILTYIEKKQMSFVYMRSEHNANPFLIHFVRKLRDRGVKIVMEIPTFPYDQEYLGVRRN
;
A
#
# COMPACT_ATOMS: atom_id res chain seq x y z
N MET A 1 -1.61 -12.27 25.94
CA MET A 1 -2.41 -11.84 24.77
C MET A 1 -1.48 -11.76 23.56
N HIS A 2 -1.68 -12.58 22.53
CA HIS A 2 -0.79 -12.61 21.37
C HIS A 2 -1.03 -11.37 20.50
N ARG A 3 0.00 -10.53 20.30
CA ARG A 3 -0.10 -9.29 19.52
C ARG A 3 -0.19 -9.65 18.03
N LYS A 4 -1.23 -9.19 17.33
CA LYS A 4 -1.36 -9.45 15.87
C LYS A 4 -0.41 -8.55 15.08
N ASN A 5 0.41 -9.16 14.21
CA ASN A 5 1.24 -8.46 13.25
C ASN A 5 0.42 -8.13 11.99
N ILE A 6 0.29 -6.83 11.71
CA ILE A 6 -0.52 -6.28 10.62
C ILE A 6 0.39 -5.54 9.66
N LEU A 7 0.24 -5.82 8.37
CA LEU A 7 0.74 -4.94 7.31
C LEU A 7 -0.39 -4.02 6.85
N TYR A 8 -0.22 -2.71 6.98
CA TYR A 8 -1.09 -1.72 6.36
C TYR A 8 -0.51 -1.36 4.98
N LEU A 9 -1.19 -1.71 3.89
CA LEU A 9 -0.69 -1.54 2.53
C LEU A 9 -1.39 -0.37 1.81
N SER A 10 -0.62 0.60 1.34
CA SER A 10 -1.06 1.75 0.55
C SER A 10 -0.31 1.87 -0.78
N PHE A 11 -1.03 2.13 -1.88
CA PHE A 11 -0.43 2.24 -3.22
C PHE A 11 0.04 3.65 -3.60
N SER A 12 0.00 4.57 -2.64
CA SER A 12 0.48 5.95 -2.69
C SER A 12 1.10 6.36 -1.37
N GLY A 13 2.02 7.34 -1.47
CA GLY A 13 2.77 7.85 -0.34
C GLY A 13 1.95 8.82 0.51
N TYR A 14 2.67 9.54 1.36
CA TYR A 14 2.11 10.51 2.30
C TYR A 14 2.51 11.93 1.89
N SER A 15 1.61 12.87 2.14
CA SER A 15 1.84 14.31 1.99
C SER A 15 1.22 15.02 3.19
N GLU A 16 1.97 15.92 3.81
CA GLU A 16 1.59 16.59 5.08
C GLU A 16 0.25 17.35 4.98
N TYR A 17 -0.04 17.91 3.82
CA TYR A 17 -1.24 18.72 3.58
C TYR A 17 -2.45 17.88 3.10
N SER A 18 -2.29 16.58 2.90
CA SER A 18 -3.35 15.73 2.37
C SER A 18 -4.24 15.16 3.47
N GLY A 19 -5.54 15.46 3.41
CA GLY A 19 -6.54 14.82 4.28
C GLY A 19 -6.56 13.29 4.17
N ILE A 20 -6.19 12.74 3.01
CA ILE A 20 -6.05 11.29 2.80
C ILE A 20 -4.89 10.73 3.62
N SER A 21 -3.75 11.43 3.65
CA SER A 21 -2.58 11.02 4.45
C SER A 21 -2.92 11.01 5.94
N LYS A 22 -3.61 12.05 6.42
CA LYS A 22 -4.09 12.11 7.82
C LYS A 22 -5.03 10.95 8.16
N LYS A 23 -5.95 10.60 7.26
CA LYS A 23 -6.85 9.45 7.43
C LYS A 23 -6.09 8.12 7.52
N LYS A 24 -5.15 7.87 6.60
CA LYS A 24 -4.30 6.66 6.63
C LYS A 24 -3.52 6.56 7.95
N LEU A 25 -2.89 7.66 8.39
CA LEU A 25 -2.15 7.69 9.66
C LEU A 25 -3.05 7.48 10.87
N ALA A 26 -4.26 8.06 10.87
CA ALA A 26 -5.24 7.84 11.93
C ALA A 26 -5.71 6.38 11.99
N GLN A 27 -5.93 5.71 10.84
CA GLN A 27 -6.25 4.28 10.78
C GLN A 27 -5.12 3.42 11.34
N ILE A 28 -3.87 3.69 10.95
CA ILE A 28 -2.69 2.99 11.49
C ILE A 28 -2.59 3.20 13.01
N LYS A 29 -2.78 4.44 13.48
CA LYS A 29 -2.79 4.77 14.90
C LYS A 29 -3.88 4.00 15.65
N GLY A 30 -5.11 3.97 15.14
CA GLY A 30 -6.21 3.23 15.76
C GLY A 30 -5.92 1.73 15.86
N LEU A 31 -5.37 1.11 14.81
CA LEU A 31 -4.95 -0.30 14.86
C LEU A 31 -3.87 -0.55 15.94
N LYS A 32 -2.90 0.36 16.08
CA LYS A 32 -1.87 0.30 17.13
C LYS A 32 -2.48 0.44 18.54
N GLU A 33 -3.43 1.36 18.72
CA GLU A 33 -4.16 1.59 19.96
C GLU A 33 -5.05 0.40 20.35
N CYS A 34 -5.58 -0.35 19.37
CA CYS A 34 -6.23 -1.65 19.60
C CYS A 34 -5.25 -2.78 19.99
N GLY A 35 -3.98 -2.46 20.23
CA GLY A 35 -2.96 -3.41 20.64
C GLY A 35 -2.33 -4.20 19.49
N CYS A 36 -2.54 -3.85 18.23
CA CYS A 36 -1.87 -4.52 17.11
C CYS A 36 -0.41 -4.03 16.97
N ASN A 37 0.44 -4.86 16.34
CA ASN A 37 1.74 -4.44 15.84
C ASN A 37 1.59 -4.13 14.36
N VAL A 38 1.70 -2.88 13.96
CA VAL A 38 1.34 -2.41 12.61
C VAL A 38 2.57 -1.88 11.90
N THR A 39 2.92 -2.50 10.78
CA THR A 39 3.91 -2.00 9.82
C THR A 39 3.19 -1.26 8.70
N ASN A 40 3.61 -0.03 8.43
CA ASN A 40 3.08 0.79 7.36
C ASN A 40 3.84 0.52 6.04
N CYS A 41 3.25 -0.20 5.10
CA CYS A 41 3.82 -0.43 3.79
C CYS A 41 3.20 0.49 2.74
N TYR A 42 4.01 1.33 2.10
CA TYR A 42 3.50 2.28 1.12
C TYR A 42 4.45 2.50 -0.05
N TYR A 43 3.85 2.84 -1.17
CA TYR A 43 4.57 3.22 -2.36
C TYR A 43 4.93 4.72 -2.30
N THR A 44 6.15 5.12 -2.67
CA THR A 44 6.53 6.54 -2.80
C THR A 44 7.43 6.80 -4.02
N ILE A 45 7.67 8.08 -4.30
CA ILE A 45 8.68 8.53 -5.26
C ILE A 45 9.70 9.35 -4.48
N ASP A 46 10.97 8.95 -4.53
CA ASP A 46 12.06 9.72 -3.94
C ASP A 46 12.23 11.02 -4.74
N LEU A 47 12.14 12.16 -4.04
CA LEU A 47 12.20 13.49 -4.64
C LEU A 47 13.61 13.87 -5.13
N ARG A 48 14.66 13.20 -4.63
CA ARG A 48 16.04 13.51 -4.97
C ARG A 48 16.45 12.94 -6.33
N ASN A 49 16.02 11.72 -6.63
CA ASN A 49 16.42 10.97 -7.83
C ASN A 49 15.23 10.52 -8.71
N GLY A 50 13.98 10.73 -8.27
CA GLY A 50 12.78 10.31 -8.99
C GLY A 50 12.52 8.80 -8.96
N HIS A 51 13.24 8.04 -8.13
CA HIS A 51 13.09 6.60 -8.02
C HIS A 51 11.78 6.22 -7.35
N ARG A 52 11.25 5.06 -7.74
CA ARG A 52 9.98 4.53 -7.25
C ARG A 52 10.27 3.49 -6.19
N LEU A 53 9.80 3.73 -4.98
CA LEU A 53 10.15 2.90 -3.83
C LEU A 53 8.90 2.23 -3.25
N TRP A 54 9.07 1.00 -2.78
CA TRP A 54 8.21 0.47 -1.72
C TRP A 54 8.92 0.69 -0.39
N MET A 55 8.20 1.25 0.57
CA MET A 55 8.66 1.54 1.92
C MET A 55 7.95 0.61 2.91
N VAL A 56 8.62 0.32 4.02
CA VAL A 56 8.05 -0.24 5.24
C VAL A 56 8.45 0.66 6.40
N ASP A 57 7.47 1.33 6.99
CA ASP A 57 7.66 2.44 7.91
C ASP A 57 8.61 3.50 7.31
N ASP A 58 9.81 3.67 7.84
CA ASP A 58 10.81 4.63 7.35
C ASP A 58 11.96 3.97 6.57
N GLU A 59 11.86 2.66 6.30
CA GLU A 59 12.88 1.87 5.62
C GLU A 59 12.48 1.55 4.17
N ILE A 60 13.47 1.55 3.26
CA ILE A 60 13.27 1.11 1.88
C ILE A 60 13.14 -0.41 1.85
N LEU A 61 11.96 -0.91 1.44
CA LEU A 61 11.76 -2.34 1.19
C LEU A 61 12.39 -2.74 -0.14
N VAL A 62 12.12 -1.97 -1.20
CA VAL A 62 12.73 -2.17 -2.52
C VAL A 62 12.74 -0.86 -3.31
N ASP A 63 13.86 -0.62 -4.00
CA ASP A 63 13.96 0.41 -5.03
C ASP A 63 13.63 -0.21 -6.40
N LEU A 64 12.54 0.24 -7.01
CA LEU A 64 12.08 -0.21 -8.33
C LEU A 64 12.81 0.51 -9.47
N GLY A 65 13.60 1.53 -9.16
CA GLY A 65 14.35 2.40 -10.07
C GLY A 65 13.53 3.58 -10.60
N GLY A 66 14.06 4.22 -11.64
CA GLY A 66 13.44 5.34 -12.35
C GLY A 66 12.74 4.97 -13.67
N GLY A 67 12.13 5.97 -14.29
CA GLY A 67 11.61 5.87 -15.67
C GLY A 67 10.36 4.99 -15.87
N ILE A 68 10.16 4.56 -17.12
CA ILE A 68 8.97 3.78 -17.54
C ILE A 68 9.01 2.37 -16.95
N GLN A 69 10.18 1.74 -16.90
CA GLN A 69 10.33 0.39 -16.34
C GLN A 69 9.87 0.34 -14.88
N ALA A 70 10.23 1.34 -14.07
CA ALA A 70 9.79 1.42 -12.68
C ALA A 70 8.27 1.62 -12.53
N LYS A 71 7.61 2.34 -13.47
CA LYS A 71 6.14 2.47 -13.50
C LYS A 71 5.47 1.11 -13.73
N ILE A 72 6.07 0.26 -14.56
CA ILE A 72 5.59 -1.10 -14.83
C ILE A 72 5.83 -1.99 -13.60
N LYS A 73 7.05 -1.99 -13.05
CA LYS A 73 7.41 -2.76 -11.85
C LYS A 73 6.44 -2.51 -10.68
N LYS A 74 6.06 -1.25 -10.43
CA LYS A 74 5.04 -0.90 -9.42
C LYS A 74 3.75 -1.73 -9.55
N ARG A 75 3.32 -2.03 -10.78
CA ARG A 75 2.04 -2.69 -11.08
C ARG A 75 2.12 -4.21 -11.06
N ILE A 76 3.31 -4.79 -11.24
CA ILE A 76 3.49 -6.22 -11.47
C ILE A 76 4.32 -6.91 -10.39
N ASP A 77 5.24 -6.19 -9.76
CA ASP A 77 6.21 -6.75 -8.82
C ASP A 77 5.78 -6.55 -7.37
N TYR A 78 5.08 -7.55 -6.86
CA TYR A 78 4.66 -7.65 -5.45
C TYR A 78 5.51 -8.65 -4.65
N ALA A 79 6.53 -9.27 -5.27
CA ALA A 79 7.32 -10.31 -4.61
C ALA A 79 8.06 -9.79 -3.36
N PRO A 80 8.67 -8.59 -3.35
CA PRO A 80 9.32 -8.06 -2.14
C PRO A 80 8.37 -7.90 -0.95
N ILE A 81 7.13 -7.47 -1.21
CA ILE A 81 6.09 -7.33 -0.16
C ILE A 81 5.69 -8.71 0.37
N LEU A 82 5.51 -9.70 -0.52
CA LEU A 82 5.18 -11.06 -0.13
C LEU A 82 6.27 -11.69 0.76
N THR A 83 7.54 -11.56 0.35
CA THR A 83 8.69 -12.03 1.13
C THR A 83 8.77 -11.35 2.50
N TYR A 84 8.48 -10.05 2.57
CA TYR A 84 8.44 -9.32 3.84
C TYR A 84 7.35 -9.84 4.78
N ILE A 85 6.13 -10.06 4.25
CA ILE A 85 4.99 -10.60 4.99
C ILE A 85 5.33 -11.98 5.58
N GLU A 86 5.94 -12.85 4.77
CA GLU A 86 6.40 -14.17 5.23
C GLU A 86 7.47 -14.05 6.31
N LYS A 87 8.54 -13.28 6.07
CA LYS A 87 9.66 -13.12 7.01
C LYS A 87 9.22 -12.57 8.37
N LYS A 88 8.28 -11.62 8.37
CA LYS A 88 7.76 -10.99 9.59
C LYS A 88 6.55 -11.71 10.18
N GLN A 89 6.13 -12.83 9.59
CA GLN A 89 5.00 -13.64 10.05
C GLN A 89 3.75 -12.79 10.26
N MET A 90 3.45 -11.94 9.25
CA MET A 90 2.28 -11.08 9.27
C MET A 90 1.02 -11.94 9.15
N SER A 91 0.11 -11.83 10.11
CA SER A 91 -1.13 -12.63 10.12
C SER A 91 -2.31 -11.92 9.46
N PHE A 92 -2.17 -10.62 9.22
CA PHE A 92 -3.23 -9.80 8.63
C PHE A 92 -2.67 -8.69 7.73
N VAL A 93 -3.34 -8.43 6.61
CA VAL A 93 -3.05 -7.33 5.69
C VAL A 93 -4.29 -6.44 5.59
N TYR A 94 -4.14 -5.18 6.00
CA TYR A 94 -5.11 -4.13 5.72
C TYR A 94 -4.71 -3.42 4.44
N MET A 95 -5.41 -3.67 3.34
CA MET A 95 -5.13 -3.04 2.06
C MET A 95 -6.07 -1.85 1.84
N ARG A 96 -5.50 -0.66 1.65
CA ARG A 96 -6.28 0.49 1.21
C ARG A 96 -6.19 0.60 -0.32
N SER A 97 -7.29 0.28 -0.99
CA SER A 97 -7.37 0.27 -2.45
C SER A 97 -7.30 1.68 -3.04
N GLU A 98 -6.77 1.77 -4.25
CA GLU A 98 -6.82 2.95 -5.12
C GLU A 98 -7.52 2.60 -6.45
N HIS A 99 -8.52 1.71 -6.38
CA HIS A 99 -9.21 1.14 -7.54
C HIS A 99 -8.28 0.44 -8.53
N ASN A 100 -7.15 -0.06 -8.02
CA ASN A 100 -6.14 -0.78 -8.77
C ASN A 100 -6.48 -2.28 -8.86
N ALA A 101 -7.47 -2.63 -9.68
CA ALA A 101 -7.77 -4.03 -9.97
C ALA A 101 -6.93 -4.50 -11.18
N ASN A 102 -5.82 -5.19 -10.92
CA ASN A 102 -5.00 -5.80 -11.98
C ASN A 102 -4.70 -7.28 -11.67
N PRO A 103 -4.40 -8.12 -12.70
CA PRO A 103 -4.16 -9.55 -12.50
C PRO A 103 -3.03 -9.87 -11.52
N PHE A 104 -2.00 -9.04 -11.46
CA PHE A 104 -0.85 -9.22 -10.57
C PHE A 104 -1.22 -8.97 -9.11
N LEU A 105 -2.03 -7.95 -8.83
CA LEU A 105 -2.55 -7.70 -7.48
C LEU A 105 -3.49 -8.83 -7.04
N ILE A 106 -4.35 -9.32 -7.94
CA ILE A 106 -5.22 -10.47 -7.66
C ILE A 106 -4.38 -11.71 -7.33
N HIS A 107 -3.32 -11.94 -8.12
CA HIS A 107 -2.38 -13.03 -7.85
C HIS A 107 -1.69 -12.86 -6.48
N PHE A 108 -1.24 -11.66 -6.14
CA PHE A 108 -0.65 -11.34 -4.84
C PHE A 108 -1.62 -11.63 -3.68
N VAL A 109 -2.86 -11.14 -3.76
CA VAL A 109 -3.91 -11.39 -2.76
C VAL A 109 -4.19 -12.90 -2.61
N ARG A 110 -4.23 -13.63 -3.73
CA ARG A 110 -4.38 -15.10 -3.71
C ARG A 110 -3.22 -15.76 -2.97
N LYS A 111 -1.98 -15.37 -3.26
CA LYS A 111 -0.78 -15.90 -2.59
C LYS A 111 -0.77 -15.65 -1.09
N LEU A 112 -1.26 -14.49 -0.64
CA LEU A 112 -1.44 -14.19 0.77
C LEU A 112 -2.46 -15.11 1.44
N ARG A 113 -3.63 -15.27 0.81
CA ARG A 113 -4.68 -16.15 1.32
C ARG A 113 -4.21 -17.60 1.43
N ASP A 114 -3.49 -18.10 0.43
CA ASP A 114 -2.96 -19.47 0.41
C ASP A 114 -1.93 -19.70 1.54
N ARG A 115 -1.38 -18.63 2.14
CA ARG A 115 -0.48 -18.66 3.31
C ARG A 115 -1.21 -18.44 4.64
N GLY A 116 -2.54 -18.42 4.64
CA GLY A 116 -3.35 -18.20 5.83
C GLY A 116 -3.42 -16.74 6.32
N VAL A 117 -2.86 -15.79 5.56
CA VAL A 117 -2.92 -14.37 5.89
C VAL A 117 -4.34 -13.87 5.67
N LYS A 118 -4.92 -13.23 6.70
CA LYS A 118 -6.25 -12.59 6.60
C LYS A 118 -6.13 -11.24 5.92
N ILE A 119 -7.06 -10.90 5.05
CA ILE A 119 -6.96 -9.71 4.20
C ILE A 119 -8.27 -8.94 4.28
N VAL A 120 -8.17 -7.64 4.52
CA VAL A 120 -9.28 -6.69 4.35
C VAL A 120 -8.86 -5.69 3.28
N MET A 121 -9.76 -5.39 2.35
CA MET A 121 -9.57 -4.35 1.36
C MET A 121 -10.57 -3.22 1.60
N GLU A 122 -10.08 -2.05 2.00
CA GLU A 122 -10.86 -0.83 2.06
C GLU A 122 -10.96 -0.23 0.65
N ILE A 123 -12.18 0.01 0.19
CA ILE A 123 -12.44 0.79 -1.02
C ILE A 123 -12.81 2.20 -0.57
N PRO A 124 -11.99 3.23 -0.84
CA PRO A 124 -12.33 4.58 -0.48
C PRO A 124 -13.56 5.04 -1.28
N THR A 125 -14.54 5.62 -0.60
CA THR A 125 -15.78 6.12 -1.21
C THR A 125 -15.63 7.51 -1.85
N PHE A 126 -14.38 7.97 -2.07
CA PHE A 126 -14.05 9.30 -2.60
C PHE A 126 -13.26 9.14 -3.92
N PRO A 127 -13.61 9.86 -5.00
CA PRO A 127 -13.71 11.31 -5.03
C PRO A 127 -15.15 11.83 -5.19
N TYR A 128 -15.39 13.10 -4.83
CA TYR A 128 -16.52 13.81 -5.44
C TYR A 128 -16.38 13.66 -6.97
N ASP A 129 -17.47 13.36 -7.67
CA ASP A 129 -17.52 13.15 -9.14
C ASP A 129 -16.88 14.28 -9.97
N GLN A 130 -16.55 15.42 -9.36
CA GLN A 130 -15.99 16.59 -10.02
C GLN A 130 -14.52 16.45 -10.48
N GLU A 131 -13.73 15.50 -9.97
CA GLU A 131 -12.33 15.30 -10.44
C GLU A 131 -12.21 14.36 -11.65
N TYR A 132 -13.28 13.68 -12.05
CA TYR A 132 -13.34 12.89 -13.30
C TYR A 132 -14.01 13.62 -14.46
N LEU A 133 -14.29 14.93 -14.31
CA LEU A 133 -14.67 15.82 -15.41
C LEU A 133 -13.43 16.04 -16.30
N GLY A 134 -13.08 15.02 -17.07
CA GLY A 134 -12.05 15.10 -18.08
C GLY A 134 -12.31 16.28 -19.01
N VAL A 135 -11.22 17.00 -19.29
CA VAL A 135 -10.98 17.83 -20.47
C VAL A 135 -12.08 17.68 -21.52
N ARG A 136 -13.03 18.63 -21.57
CA ARG A 136 -13.79 18.89 -22.79
C ARG A 136 -12.77 19.34 -23.83
N ARG A 137 -12.46 18.48 -24.78
CA ARG A 137 -11.84 18.87 -26.05
C ARG A 137 -12.82 19.82 -26.73
N ASN A 138 -12.45 21.09 -26.81
CA ASN A 138 -12.92 21.99 -27.85
C ASN A 138 -11.88 21.98 -28.97
#